data_AF-A0A7C5CBN9-F1
#
_entry.id   AF-A0A7C5CBN9-F1
#
_cell.length_a   1.000
_cell.length_b   1.000
_cell.length_c   1.000
_cell.angle_alpha   90.00
_cell.angle_beta   90.00
_cell.angle_gamma   90.00
#
_symmetry.space_group_name_H-M   'P 1'
#
loop_
_entity.id
_entity.type
_entity.pdbx_description
1 polymer ?
#
loop_
_entity_poly.entity_id
_entity_poly.type
_entity_poly.pdbx_seq_one_letter_code
_entity_poly.pdbx_strand_id
1 'polypeptide(L)' 'MATTANFLIKEEKVFSGALSCRGCGWALLVRHLAEVLGENAVYVVPASCFSIISGPFPLNELKGSIVHTVFAAASATATG' A
#
# COMPACT_ATOMS: atom_id res chain seq x y z
N MET A 1 16.12 13.58 7.26
CA MET A 1 15.46 12.44 7.93
C MET A 1 15.11 12.86 9.35
N ALA A 2 13.91 13.37 9.58
CA ALA A 2 13.49 13.83 10.90
C ALA A 2 13.04 12.64 11.76
N THR A 3 13.90 12.26 12.71
CA THR A 3 13.68 11.24 13.74
C THR A 3 12.90 11.83 14.92
N THR A 4 11.64 12.22 14.70
CA THR A 4 10.71 12.57 15.79
C THR A 4 9.53 11.61 15.71
N ALA A 5 9.67 10.49 16.42
CA ALA A 5 8.76 9.34 16.34
C ALA A 5 7.39 9.65 16.95
N ASN A 6 6.52 10.26 16.15
CA ASN A 6 5.09 10.34 16.43
C ASN A 6 4.40 9.41 15.42
N PHE A 7 4.26 8.12 15.77
CA PHE A 7 3.65 7.08 14.92
C PHE A 7 2.12 7.23 14.76
N LEU A 8 1.59 8.40 15.14
CA LEU A 8 0.17 8.69 15.09
C LEU A 8 -0.20 9.10 13.66
N ILE A 9 -1.07 8.31 13.05
CA ILE A 9 -1.61 8.61 11.73
C ILE A 9 -2.51 9.83 11.83
N LYS A 10 -2.07 10.95 11.24
CA LYS A 10 -2.86 12.19 11.25
C LYS A 10 -4.01 12.16 10.25
N GLU A 11 -3.78 11.54 9.10
CA GLU A 11 -4.77 11.45 8.03
C GLU A 11 -4.74 10.06 7.38
N GLU A 12 -5.91 9.43 7.28
CA GLU A 12 -6.04 8.13 6.63
C GLU A 12 -5.96 8.27 5.12
N LYS A 13 -4.87 7.71 4.55
CA LYS A 13 -4.66 7.59 3.10
C LYS A 13 -5.05 6.23 2.53
N VAL A 14 -5.77 5.43 3.32
CA VAL A 14 -6.37 4.16 2.93
C VAL A 14 -7.89 4.22 3.11
N PHE A 15 -8.61 3.46 2.30
CA PHE A 15 -10.03 3.20 2.44
C PHE A 15 -10.27 2.05 3.42
N SER A 16 -11.42 2.06 4.08
CA SER A 16 -11.86 0.92 4.89
C SER A 16 -12.32 -0.22 3.98
N GLY A 17 -12.13 -1.47 4.42
CA GLY A 17 -12.57 -2.66 3.68
C GLY A 17 -11.47 -3.51 3.06
N ALA A 18 -10.22 -3.36 3.52
CA ALA A 18 -9.11 -4.22 3.13
C ALA A 18 -9.45 -5.72 3.26
N LEU A 19 -9.12 -6.53 2.25
CA LEU A 19 -9.37 -7.98 2.25
C LEU A 19 -8.33 -8.76 3.08
N SER A 20 -7.82 -8.14 4.13
CA SER A 20 -6.74 -8.69 4.95
C SER A 20 -7.25 -9.56 6.09
N CYS A 21 -6.40 -10.50 6.54
CA CYS A 21 -6.66 -11.25 7.75
C CYS A 21 -6.67 -10.33 8.99
N ARG A 22 -7.36 -10.75 10.05
CA ARG A 22 -7.38 -10.03 11.33
C ARG A 22 -5.95 -9.92 11.87
N GLY A 23 -5.47 -8.69 12.08
CA GLY A 23 -4.11 -8.44 12.55
C GLY A 23 -3.03 -8.55 11.47
N CYS A 24 -3.37 -8.42 10.19
CA CYS A 24 -2.39 -8.45 9.11
C CYS A 24 -1.35 -7.33 9.27
N GLY A 25 -0.08 -7.71 9.43
CA GLY A 25 1.03 -6.77 9.51
C GLY A 25 1.23 -5.96 8.23
N TRP A 26 0.87 -6.52 7.07
CA TRP A 26 1.02 -5.84 5.78
C TRP A 26 0.05 -4.69 5.61
N ALA A 27 -1.21 -4.87 6.01
CA ALA A 27 -2.21 -3.81 5.99
C ALA A 27 -1.81 -2.65 6.91
N LEU A 28 -1.30 -2.95 8.12
CA LEU A 28 -0.80 -1.93 9.05
C LEU A 28 0.43 -1.19 8.50
N LEU A 29 1.38 -1.92 7.91
CA LEU A 29 2.57 -1.34 7.30
C LEU A 29 2.20 -0.39 6.16
N VAL A 30 1.34 -0.84 5.24
CA VAL A 30 0.91 -0.01 4.11
C VAL A 30 0.14 1.21 4.58
N ARG A 31 -0.70 1.09 5.60
CA ARG A 31 -1.42 2.21 6.21
C ARG A 31 -0.46 3.31 6.71
N HIS A 32 0.61 2.93 7.41
CA HIS A 32 1.64 3.88 7.84
C HIS A 32 2.47 4.41 6.67
N LEU A 33 2.83 3.58 5.69
CA LEU A 33 3.56 4.02 4.50
C LEU A 33 2.74 5.02 3.69
N ALA A 34 1.42 4.81 3.56
CA ALA A 34 0.54 5.68 2.82
C ALA A 34 0.40 7.07 3.45
N GLU A 35 0.48 7.16 4.78
CA GLU A 35 0.58 8.44 5.47
C GLU A 35 1.88 9.18 5.10
N VAL A 36 3.01 8.48 5.12
CA VAL A 36 4.33 9.10 4.89
C VAL A 36 4.54 9.49 3.43
N LEU A 37 4.13 8.63 2.49
CA LEU A 37 4.30 8.85 1.05
C LEU A 37 3.19 9.75 0.46
N GLY A 38 1.98 9.68 1.02
CA GLY A 38 0.81 10.40 0.53
C GLY A 38 0.18 9.81 -0.74
N GLU A 39 -0.74 10.57 -1.34
CA GLU A 39 -1.55 10.14 -2.49
C GLU A 39 -0.82 10.28 -3.84
N ASN A 40 0.25 11.06 -3.90
CA ASN A 40 1.05 11.26 -5.12
C ASN A 40 2.03 10.11 -5.41
N ALA A 41 2.04 9.07 -4.56
CA ALA A 41 2.90 7.91 -4.73
C ALA A 41 2.23 6.83 -5.58
N VAL A 42 3.04 6.16 -6.40
CA VAL A 42 2.65 4.97 -7.16
C VAL A 42 3.17 3.73 -6.45
N TYR A 43 2.26 2.85 -6.06
CA TYR A 43 2.56 1.59 -5.39
C TYR A 43 2.67 0.47 -6.42
N VAL A 44 3.90 0.03 -6.69
CA VAL A 44 4.15 -1.13 -7.56
C VAL A 44 4.05 -2.40 -6.73
N VAL A 45 2.98 -3.15 -6.94
CA VAL A 45 2.62 -4.32 -6.13
C VAL A 45 2.86 -5.59 -6.93
N PRO A 46 3.89 -6.39 -6.61
CA PRO A 46 4.05 -7.70 -7.21
C PRO A 46 2.98 -8.68 -6.71
N ALA A 47 2.76 -9.76 -7.46
CA ALA A 47 1.97 -10.90 -7.04
C ALA A 47 2.41 -11.38 -5.64
N SER A 48 1.57 -11.11 -4.63
CA SER A 48 1.85 -11.27 -3.21
C SER A 48 0.53 -11.21 -2.42
N CYS A 49 0.57 -11.44 -1.10
CA CYS A 49 -0.60 -11.25 -0.23
C CYS A 49 -1.21 -9.86 -0.40
N PHE A 50 -0.36 -8.82 -0.54
CA PHE A 50 -0.85 -7.45 -0.67
C PHE A 50 -1.65 -7.21 -1.93
N SER A 51 -1.31 -7.90 -3.02
CA SER A 51 -2.05 -7.79 -4.28
C SER A 51 -3.51 -8.21 -4.16
N ILE A 52 -3.85 -9.05 -3.18
CA ILE A 52 -5.23 -9.46 -2.90
C ILE A 52 -5.84 -8.57 -1.81
N ILE A 53 -5.04 -8.18 -0.82
CA ILE A 53 -5.47 -7.28 0.26
C ILE A 53 -5.95 -5.94 -0.29
N SER A 54 -5.22 -5.37 -1.26
CA SER A 54 -5.57 -4.12 -1.92
C SER A 54 -6.91 -4.18 -2.65
N GLY A 55 -7.40 -5.39 -2.97
CA GLY A 55 -8.68 -5.61 -3.62
C GLY A 55 -8.55 -5.95 -5.11
N PRO A 56 -9.50 -6.75 -5.65
CA PRO A 56 -9.59 -7.01 -7.08
C PRO A 56 -10.15 -5.77 -7.80
N PHE A 57 -9.77 -5.59 -9.06
CA PHE A 57 -10.37 -4.55 -9.91
C PHE A 57 -11.92 -4.67 -9.92
N PRO A 58 -12.68 -3.57 -9.73
CA PRO A 58 -12.26 -2.15 -9.67
C PRO A 58 -12.06 -1.59 -8.25
N LEU A 59 -11.99 -2.42 -7.22
CA LEU A 59 -11.82 -2.00 -5.83
C LEU A 59 -10.35 -1.78 -5.51
N ASN A 60 -10.05 -0.75 -4.71
CA ASN A 60 -8.72 -0.49 -4.19
C ASN A 60 -8.79 -0.01 -2.72
N GLU A 61 -7.93 -0.55 -1.86
CA GLU A 61 -7.74 -0.11 -0.48
C GLU A 61 -6.97 1.22 -0.42
N LEU A 62 -5.99 1.46 -1.29
CA LEU A 62 -5.19 2.70 -1.24
C LEU A 62 -5.88 3.84 -1.98
N LYS A 63 -5.80 5.06 -1.43
CA LYS A 63 -6.22 6.28 -2.14
C LYS A 63 -5.25 6.69 -3.25
N GLY A 64 -3.99 6.25 -3.16
CA GLY A 64 -2.98 6.45 -4.20
C GLY A 64 -3.13 5.48 -5.37
N SER A 65 -2.24 5.62 -6.35
CA SER A 65 -2.24 4.77 -7.55
C SER A 65 -1.54 3.43 -7.27
N ILE A 66 -2.19 2.32 -7.60
CA ILE A 66 -1.60 0.97 -7.54
C ILE A 66 -1.37 0.44 -8.95
N VAL A 67 -0.22 -0.18 -9.15
CA VAL A 67 0.10 -0.96 -10.35
C VAL A 67 0.41 -2.39 -9.94
N HIS A 68 -0.42 -3.33 -10.35
CA HIS A 68 -0.18 -4.76 -10.14
C HIS A 68 0.77 -5.32 -11.19
N THR A 69 1.75 -6.10 -10.74
CA THR A 69 2.81 -6.65 -11.59
C THR A 69 3.08 -8.11 -11.27
N VAL A 70 3.72 -8.82 -12.19
CA VAL A 70 4.20 -10.18 -11.93
C VAL A 70 5.38 -10.16 -10.97
N PHE A 71 5.48 -11.17 -10.10
CA PHE A 71 6.51 -11.23 -9.05
C PHE A 71 7.94 -11.04 -9.60
N ALA A 72 8.27 -11.67 -10.73
CA ALA A 72 9.59 -11.57 -11.35
C ALA A 72 9.92 -10.20 -11.95
N ALA A 73 8.92 -9.36 -12.25
CA ALA A 73 9.10 -8.07 -12.92
C ALA A 73 8.88 -6.86 -11.99
N ALA A 74 8.84 -7.08 -10.67
CA ALA A 74 8.52 -6.05 -9.70
C ALA A 74 9.47 -4.84 -9.79
N SER A 75 10.78 -5.09 -9.80
CA SER A 75 11.80 -4.04 -9.86
C SER A 75 11.81 -3.32 -11.21
N ALA A 76 11.74 -4.07 -12.31
CA ALA A 76 11.70 -3.51 -13.65
C ALA A 76 10.49 -2.58 -13.83
N THR A 77 9.32 -2.95 -13.30
CA THR A 77 8.11 -2.11 -13.37
C THR A 77 8.19 -0.89 -12.46
N ALA A 78 8.91 -0.98 -11.34
CA ALA A 78 9.12 0.17 -10.45
C ALA A 78 10.11 1.20 -11.02
N THR A 79 11.05 0.78 -11.87
CA THR A 79 12.04 1.66 -12.49
C THR A 79 11.65 2.18 -13.87
N GLY A 80 10.68 1.56 -14.53
CA GLY A 80 10.21 1.92 -15.87
C GLY A 80 9.25 3.08 -15.84
#